data_AF-A0A6V7LBM4-F1
#
_entry.id   AF-A0A6V7LBM4-F1
#
_cell.length_a   1.000
_cell.length_b   1.000
_cell.length_c   1.000
_cell.angle_alpha   90.00
_cell.angle_beta   90.00
_cell.angle_gamma   90.00
#
_symmetry.space_group_name_H-M   'P 1'
#
loop_
_entity.id
_entity.type
_entity.pdbx_description
1 polymer ?
#
loop_
_entity_poly.entity_id
_entity_poly.type
_entity_poly.pdbx_seq_one_letter_code
_entity_poly.pdbx_strand_id
1 'polypeptide(L)'
;DNQDIETSVNDESHITDYCIGCQWNVYEPSRPTKLFYSVSAITSACLHPTNYNIVFCGLEDGSVSLWDLEEDEAYHPKVVDKDNNVEWILRSPTFSTIGLGEEKNDEAAGRCARVVALKVLSKIESEERGSFIPIQ
;
A
#
# COMPACT_ATOMS: atom_id res chain seq x y z
N ASP A 1 33.73 -26.77 23.82
CA ASP A 1 32.36 -27.21 23.50
C ASP A 1 31.58 -26.07 22.89
N ASN A 2 31.60 -26.07 21.56
CA ASN A 2 30.76 -25.24 20.72
C ASN A 2 29.31 -25.70 20.94
N GLN A 3 28.42 -24.79 21.33
CA GLN A 3 26.99 -25.01 21.21
C GLN A 3 26.54 -24.31 19.93
N ASP A 4 26.09 -25.15 19.01
CA ASP A 4 25.61 -24.81 17.68
C ASP A 4 24.43 -23.83 17.77
N ILE A 5 24.61 -22.66 17.15
CA ILE A 5 23.52 -21.73 16.88
C ILE A 5 22.91 -22.20 15.56
N GLU A 6 21.91 -23.07 15.64
CA GLU A 6 21.03 -23.38 14.51
C GLU A 6 20.09 -22.19 14.26
N THR A 7 20.56 -21.17 13.56
CA THR A 7 19.68 -20.21 12.88
C THR A 7 19.44 -20.71 11.47
N SER A 8 18.43 -21.55 11.29
CA SER A 8 17.88 -21.83 9.95
C SER A 8 16.36 -21.96 10.01
N VAL A 9 15.69 -20.83 10.29
CA VAL A 9 14.33 -20.66 9.76
C VAL A 9 14.53 -20.01 8.39
N ASN A 10 14.56 -20.86 7.38
CA ASN A 10 14.57 -20.48 5.98
C ASN A 10 13.18 -19.91 5.66
N ASP A 11 12.94 -18.65 6.02
CA ASP A 11 11.75 -17.89 5.64
C ASP A 11 11.85 -17.54 4.15
N GLU A 12 11.80 -18.55 3.27
CA GLU A 12 11.37 -18.31 1.90
C GLU A 12 9.86 -17.99 1.94
N SER A 13 9.55 -16.78 2.43
CA SER A 13 8.23 -16.19 2.33
C SER A 13 7.88 -16.11 0.85
N HIS A 14 7.10 -17.07 0.39
CA HIS A 14 6.66 -17.11 -0.98
C HIS A 14 5.88 -15.81 -1.24
N ILE A 15 6.33 -15.03 -2.22
CA ILE A 15 5.68 -13.79 -2.65
C ILE A 15 4.22 -13.99 -3.10
N THR A 16 3.76 -15.25 -3.18
CA THR A 16 2.44 -15.69 -3.64
C THR A 16 1.29 -15.17 -2.81
N ASP A 17 1.53 -14.72 -1.58
CA ASP A 17 0.48 -14.19 -0.70
C ASP A 17 0.34 -12.65 -0.81
N TYR A 18 1.20 -12.00 -1.59
CA TYR A 18 1.16 -10.55 -1.79
C TYR A 18 0.48 -10.17 -3.11
N CYS A 19 -0.30 -9.09 -3.06
CA CYS A 19 -0.79 -8.41 -4.25
C CYS A 19 0.23 -7.34 -4.68
N ILE A 20 0.75 -7.45 -5.90
CA ILE A 20 1.74 -6.51 -6.44
C ILE A 20 1.03 -5.45 -7.29
N GLY A 21 1.29 -4.19 -6.95
CA GLY A 21 0.96 -3.04 -7.76
C GLY A 21 2.18 -2.53 -8.52
N CYS A 22 1.94 -1.99 -9.71
CA CYS A 22 3.00 -1.56 -10.60
C CYS A 22 2.65 -0.21 -11.22
N GLN A 23 3.61 0.70 -11.25
CA GLN A 23 3.52 1.97 -11.96
C GLN A 23 4.29 1.86 -13.29
N TRP A 24 3.67 2.28 -14.39
CA TRP A 24 4.30 2.31 -15.71
C TRP A 24 4.37 3.73 -16.28
N ASN A 25 5.43 3.96 -17.05
CA ASN A 25 5.50 5.08 -17.98
C ASN A 25 4.93 4.63 -19.33
N VAL A 26 3.90 5.32 -19.83
CA VAL A 26 3.29 5.00 -21.13
C VAL A 26 4.22 5.19 -22.32
N TYR A 27 5.25 6.03 -22.18
CA TYR A 27 6.27 6.24 -23.20
C TYR A 27 7.36 5.15 -23.18
N GLU A 28 7.43 4.34 -22.11
CA GLU A 28 8.38 3.23 -21.96
C GLU A 28 7.68 2.00 -21.34
N PRO A 29 6.84 1.29 -22.12
CA PRO A 29 6.01 0.20 -21.60
C PRO A 29 6.77 -1.12 -21.39
N SER A 30 8.07 -1.18 -21.72
CA SER A 30 8.88 -2.40 -21.68
C SER A 30 9.08 -2.94 -20.27
N ARG A 31 9.00 -2.07 -19.25
CA ARG A 31 9.10 -2.44 -17.84
C ARG A 31 8.40 -1.42 -16.94
N PRO A 32 7.91 -1.84 -15.75
CA PRO A 32 7.39 -0.89 -14.77
C PRO A 32 8.50 0.03 -14.28
N THR A 33 8.14 1.27 -13.93
CA THR A 33 9.06 2.24 -13.33
C THR A 33 9.22 2.02 -11.83
N LYS A 34 8.13 1.60 -11.15
CA LYS A 34 8.12 1.37 -9.69
C LYS A 34 7.18 0.21 -9.35
N LEU A 35 7.53 -0.55 -8.32
CA LEU A 35 6.73 -1.64 -7.77
C LEU A 35 6.37 -1.35 -6.31
N PHE A 36 5.18 -1.79 -5.92
CA PHE A 36 4.70 -1.77 -4.54
C PHE A 36 3.87 -3.02 -4.25
N TYR A 37 3.66 -3.34 -2.98
CA TYR A 37 2.91 -4.54 -2.62
C TYR A 37 2.00 -4.33 -1.42
N SER A 38 0.99 -5.19 -1.34
CA SER A 38 0.03 -5.29 -0.25
C SER A 38 -0.13 -6.75 0.19
N VAL A 39 -0.33 -6.97 1.50
CA VAL A 39 -0.60 -8.30 2.09
C VAL A 39 -2.01 -8.77 1.77
N SER A 40 -2.95 -7.84 1.57
CA SER A 40 -4.31 -8.13 1.14
C SER A 40 -4.51 -7.70 -0.31
N ALA A 41 -5.41 -8.36 -1.03
CA ALA A 41 -5.66 -8.08 -2.44
C ALA A 41 -6.12 -6.63 -2.65
N ILE A 42 -5.51 -5.93 -3.61
CA ILE A 42 -5.91 -4.59 -4.00
C ILE A 42 -7.17 -4.68 -4.85
N THR A 43 -8.23 -4.02 -4.39
CA THR A 43 -9.57 -4.10 -5.01
C THR A 43 -10.01 -2.80 -5.65
N SER A 44 -9.36 -1.69 -5.29
CA SER A 44 -9.51 -0.39 -5.91
C SER A 44 -8.22 0.41 -5.71
N ALA A 45 -7.87 1.27 -6.66
CA ALA A 45 -6.69 2.11 -6.56
C ALA A 45 -6.94 3.47 -7.23
N CYS A 46 -6.31 4.52 -6.70
CA CYS A 46 -6.27 5.83 -7.33
C CYS A 46 -4.95 6.54 -7.05
N LEU A 47 -4.50 7.35 -8.00
CA LEU A 47 -3.33 8.20 -7.86
C LEU A 47 -3.73 9.55 -7.26
N HIS A 48 -2.82 10.17 -6.52
CA HIS A 48 -2.98 11.57 -6.12
C HIS A 48 -3.01 12.46 -7.38
N PRO A 49 -3.91 13.47 -7.45
CA PRO A 49 -4.20 14.21 -8.68
C PRO A 49 -3.04 15.05 -9.21
N THR A 50 -2.07 15.42 -8.36
CA THR A 50 -0.91 16.25 -8.75
C THR A 50 0.43 15.60 -8.46
N ASN A 51 0.46 14.50 -7.70
CA ASN A 51 1.68 13.78 -7.37
C ASN A 51 1.49 12.32 -7.75
N TYR A 52 1.94 11.95 -8.94
CA TYR A 52 1.75 10.60 -9.46
C TYR A 52 2.53 9.52 -8.69
N ASN A 53 3.40 9.90 -7.75
CA ASN A 53 4.11 8.97 -6.88
C ASN A 53 3.31 8.58 -5.63
N ILE A 54 2.20 9.26 -5.34
CA ILE A 54 1.33 8.88 -4.23
C ILE A 54 0.20 8.01 -4.76
N VAL A 55 0.11 6.78 -4.24
CA VAL A 55 -0.93 5.80 -4.59
C VAL A 55 -1.78 5.52 -3.36
N PHE A 56 -3.10 5.53 -3.53
CA PHE A 56 -4.05 5.04 -2.53
C PHE A 56 -4.68 3.75 -3.05
N CYS A 57 -4.71 2.71 -2.22
CA CYS A 57 -5.42 1.47 -2.54
C CYS A 57 -6.39 1.09 -1.44
N GLY A 58 -7.55 0.61 -1.87
CA GLY A 58 -8.51 -0.07 -1.01
C GLY A 58 -8.31 -1.56 -1.16
N LEU A 59 -8.42 -2.28 -0.05
CA LEU A 59 -8.08 -3.70 0.04
C LEU A 59 -9.32 -4.58 0.29
N GLU A 60 -9.18 -5.88 0.00
CA GLU A 60 -10.22 -6.90 0.19
C GLU A 60 -10.59 -7.07 1.67
N ASP A 61 -9.65 -6.81 2.59
CA ASP A 61 -9.88 -6.83 4.04
C ASP A 61 -10.60 -5.58 4.58
N GLY A 62 -10.93 -4.64 3.69
CA GLY A 62 -11.62 -3.39 4.01
C GLY A 62 -10.72 -2.26 4.52
N SER A 63 -9.40 -2.48 4.58
CA SER A 63 -8.45 -1.42 4.91
C SER A 63 -8.09 -0.56 3.69
N VAL A 64 -7.52 0.61 3.97
CA VAL A 64 -6.95 1.53 2.99
C VAL A 64 -5.46 1.65 3.26
N SER A 65 -4.66 1.54 2.21
CA SER A 65 -3.21 1.71 2.27
C SER A 65 -2.76 2.82 1.32
N LEU A 66 -1.67 3.48 1.69
CA LEU A 66 -1.04 4.56 0.95
C LEU A 66 0.43 4.22 0.73
N TRP A 67 0.93 4.49 -0.46
CA TRP A 67 2.33 4.39 -0.82
C TRP A 67 2.82 5.74 -1.33
N ASP A 68 3.92 6.24 -0.76
CA ASP A 68 4.78 7.22 -1.40
C ASP A 68 5.90 6.49 -2.15
N LEU A 69 5.79 6.48 -3.47
CA LEU A 69 6.73 5.77 -4.32
C LEU A 69 8.07 6.52 -4.49
N GLU A 70 8.24 7.71 -3.91
CA GLU A 70 9.51 8.45 -3.84
C GLU A 70 10.28 8.25 -2.54
N GLU A 71 9.75 7.45 -1.60
CA GLU A 71 10.51 7.03 -0.43
C GLU A 71 11.85 6.39 -0.83
N ASP A 72 12.84 6.62 0.05
CA ASP A 72 14.20 6.11 -0.12
C ASP A 72 14.16 4.58 -0.23
N GLU A 73 14.81 4.06 -1.28
CA GLU A 73 14.86 2.64 -1.57
C GLU A 73 15.47 1.82 -0.43
N ALA A 74 16.29 2.45 0.44
CA ALA A 74 16.87 1.82 1.61
C ALA A 74 15.82 1.38 2.66
N TYR A 75 14.60 1.92 2.63
CA TYR A 75 13.52 1.55 3.55
C TYR A 75 12.70 0.35 3.09
N HIS A 76 12.97 -0.17 1.89
CA HIS A 76 12.13 -1.19 1.27
C HIS A 76 12.90 -2.46 0.94
N PRO A 77 12.22 -3.61 0.93
CA PRO A 77 12.84 -4.87 0.55
C PRO A 77 13.27 -4.85 -0.92
N LYS A 78 14.44 -5.45 -1.17
CA LYS A 78 14.94 -5.73 -2.51
C LYS A 78 14.62 -7.17 -2.89
N VAL A 79 14.11 -7.36 -4.09
CA VAL A 79 13.75 -8.68 -4.63
C VAL A 79 14.48 -8.88 -5.94
N VAL A 80 15.09 -10.05 -6.12
CA VAL A 80 15.80 -10.40 -7.35
C VAL A 80 14.89 -11.26 -8.21
N ASP A 81 14.60 -10.75 -9.41
CA ASP A 81 14.02 -11.54 -10.50
C ASP A 81 15.11 -12.46 -11.04
N LYS A 82 15.03 -13.74 -10.67
CA LYS A 82 16.03 -14.77 -11.02
C LYS A 82 16.07 -15.06 -12.53
N ASP A 83 14.95 -14.88 -13.23
CA ASP A 83 14.85 -15.22 -14.65
C ASP A 83 15.47 -14.12 -15.53
N ASN A 84 15.27 -12.86 -15.14
CA ASN A 84 15.80 -11.71 -15.87
C ASN A 84 17.11 -11.16 -15.30
N ASN A 85 17.54 -11.66 -14.14
CA ASN A 85 18.70 -11.17 -13.37
C ASN A 85 18.62 -9.66 -13.10
N VAL A 86 17.42 -9.20 -12.69
CA VAL A 86 17.12 -7.80 -12.38
C VAL A 86 16.76 -7.68 -10.89
N GLU A 87 17.33 -6.67 -10.23
CA GLU A 87 16.95 -6.30 -8.86
C GLU A 87 15.78 -5.29 -8.90
N TRP A 88 14.77 -5.54 -8.08
CA TRP A 88 13.60 -4.70 -7.91
C TRP A 88 13.49 -4.19 -6.49
N ILE A 89 13.01 -2.96 -6.33
CA ILE A 89 12.61 -2.40 -5.04
C ILE A 89 11.10 -2.58 -4.89
N LEU A 90 10.67 -3.37 -3.91
CA LEU A 90 9.26 -3.65 -3.67
C LEU A 90 8.76 -2.81 -2.50
N ARG A 91 8.10 -1.68 -2.80
CA ARG A 91 7.73 -0.70 -1.77
C ARG A 91 6.59 -1.18 -0.88
N SER A 92 6.86 -1.18 0.43
CA SER A 92 5.86 -1.38 1.49
C SER A 92 4.93 -0.16 1.61
N PRO A 93 3.70 -0.32 2.14
CA PRO A 93 2.84 0.83 2.41
C PRO A 93 3.52 1.82 3.35
N THR A 94 3.51 3.11 2.99
CA THR A 94 3.89 4.23 3.87
C THR A 94 2.93 4.34 5.05
N PHE A 95 1.64 4.10 4.79
CA PHE A 95 0.59 4.12 5.80
C PHE A 95 -0.48 3.08 5.47
N SER A 96 -1.05 2.45 6.49
CA SER A 96 -2.19 1.55 6.34
C SER A 96 -3.16 1.70 7.51
N THR A 97 -4.46 1.64 7.22
CA THR A 97 -5.51 1.58 8.24
C THR A 97 -5.76 0.18 8.76
N ILE A 98 -5.01 -0.83 8.30
CA ILE A 98 -5.12 -2.19 8.83
C ILE A 98 -4.94 -2.13 10.35
N GLY A 99 -5.96 -2.58 11.08
CA GLY A 99 -6.00 -2.40 12.53
C GLY A 99 -4.91 -3.23 13.21
N LEU A 100 -4.19 -2.62 14.16
CA LEU A 100 -3.42 -3.35 15.19
C LEU A 100 -4.34 -4.06 16.21
N GLY A 101 -5.64 -4.18 15.91
CA GLY A 101 -6.66 -4.74 16.78
C GLY A 101 -6.59 -6.26 16.82
N GLU A 102 -5.58 -6.81 17.50
CA GLU A 102 -5.68 -8.16 18.05
C GLU A 102 -6.68 -8.15 19.21
N GLU A 103 -7.98 -8.16 18.92
CA GLU A 103 -8.96 -8.69 19.86
C GLU A 103 -9.31 -10.10 19.40
N LYS A 104 -8.51 -11.07 19.89
CA LYS A 104 -8.56 -12.50 19.55
C LYS A 104 -9.88 -13.21 19.88
N ASN A 105 -10.93 -12.49 20.28
CA ASN A 105 -12.17 -13.06 20.79
C ASN A 105 -13.44 -12.68 20.03
N ASP A 106 -13.37 -11.82 19.01
CA ASP A 106 -14.53 -11.51 18.17
C ASP A 106 -14.29 -11.97 16.74
N GLU A 107 -14.89 -13.11 16.36
CA GLU A 107 -14.91 -13.63 14.97
C GLU A 107 -15.50 -12.63 13.95
N ALA A 108 -16.12 -11.55 14.45
CA ALA A 108 -16.66 -10.43 13.68
C ALA A 108 -15.73 -9.20 13.58
N ALA A 109 -14.68 -9.10 14.40
CA ALA A 109 -13.80 -7.92 14.44
C ALA A 109 -12.76 -7.86 13.30
N GLY A 110 -12.60 -8.94 12.53
CA GLY A 110 -11.53 -9.07 11.52
C GLY A 110 -11.94 -8.88 10.06
N ARG A 111 -13.21 -8.60 9.75
CA ARG A 111 -13.67 -8.48 8.35
C ARG A 111 -14.41 -7.17 8.14
N CYS A 112 -13.66 -6.11 7.86
CA CYS A 112 -14.27 -4.92 7.28
C CYS A 112 -14.77 -5.24 5.86
N ALA A 113 -15.82 -4.54 5.44
CA ALA A 113 -16.34 -4.70 4.08
C ALA A 113 -15.26 -4.28 3.06
N ARG A 114 -15.07 -5.10 2.03
CA ARG A 114 -14.15 -4.83 0.92
C ARG A 114 -14.32 -3.40 0.39
N VAL A 115 -13.20 -2.70 0.19
CA VAL A 115 -13.23 -1.39 -0.45
C VAL A 115 -13.40 -1.57 -1.96
N VAL A 116 -14.54 -1.13 -2.50
CA VAL A 116 -14.86 -1.32 -3.94
C VAL A 116 -14.47 -0.14 -4.82
N ALA A 117 -14.30 1.05 -4.24
CA ALA A 117 -13.93 2.25 -4.96
C ALA A 117 -13.25 3.26 -4.04
N LEU A 118 -12.29 4.00 -4.59
CA LEU A 118 -11.67 5.16 -3.98
C LEU A 118 -11.65 6.32 -4.98
N LYS A 119 -11.82 7.54 -4.49
CA LYS A 119 -11.74 8.75 -5.31
C LYS A 119 -11.06 9.85 -4.51
N VAL A 120 -9.99 10.42 -5.06
CA VAL A 120 -9.38 11.62 -4.50
C VAL A 120 -10.26 12.82 -4.83
N LEU A 121 -10.59 13.62 -3.80
CA LEU A 121 -11.37 14.84 -3.94
C LEU A 121 -10.42 16.04 -4.00
N SER A 122 -10.52 16.86 -5.05
CA SER A 122 -9.59 17.98 -5.33
C SER A 122 -9.76 19.20 -4.41
N LYS A 123 -10.93 19.34 -3.80
CA LYS A 123 -11.25 20.25 -2.69
C LYS A 123 -12.69 19.93 -2.28
N ILE A 124 -12.95 19.83 -0.99
CA ILE A 124 -14.31 20.11 -0.51
C ILE A 124 -14.48 21.59 -0.78
N GLU A 125 -15.36 21.97 -1.71
CA GLU A 125 -15.90 23.32 -1.70
C GLU A 125 -16.38 23.54 -0.28
N SER A 126 -15.67 24.36 0.50
CA SER A 126 -16.31 24.97 1.64
C SER A 126 -17.46 25.72 1.01
N GLU A 127 -18.67 25.16 1.06
CA GLU A 127 -19.88 25.94 0.94
C GLU A 127 -19.60 27.20 1.76
N GLU A 128 -19.67 28.36 1.12
CA GLU A 128 -19.66 29.63 1.81
C GLU A 128 -20.76 29.52 2.87
N ARG A 129 -20.40 29.13 4.09
CA ARG A 129 -21.27 29.30 5.24
C ARG A 129 -21.46 30.79 5.28
N GLY A 130 -22.64 31.22 4.81
CA GLY A 130 -23.01 32.61 4.68
C GLY A 130 -22.50 33.37 5.88
N SER A 131 -21.82 34.49 5.62
CA SER A 131 -21.19 35.33 6.63
C SER A 131 -22.06 35.38 7.89
N PHE A 132 -21.52 34.92 9.01
CA PHE A 132 -22.20 35.05 10.29
C PHE A 132 -22.44 36.55 10.53
N ILE A 133 -23.69 36.99 10.48
CA ILE A 133 -24.08 38.35 10.83
C ILE A 133 -24.42 38.32 12.32
N PRO A 134 -23.59 38.88 13.21
CA PRO A 134 -23.95 38.99 14.61
C PRO A 134 -25.15 39.95 14.75
N ILE A 135 -26.15 39.53 15.51
CA ILE A 135 -27.28 40.39 15.87
C ILE A 135 -26.75 41.46 16.81
N GLN A 136 -26.93 42.73 16.42
CA GLN A 136 -26.63 43.90 17.25
C GLN A 136 -27.81 44.23 18.17
#